data_AF-A0A928VXV6-F1
#
_entry.id   AF-A0A928VXV6-F1
#
_cell.length_a   1.000
_cell.length_b   1.000
_cell.length_c   1.000
_cell.angle_alpha   90.00
_cell.angle_beta   90.00
_cell.angle_gamma   90.00
#
_symmetry.space_group_name_H-M   'P 1'
#
loop_
_entity.id
_entity.type
_entity.pdbx_description
1 polymer ?
#
loop_
_entity_poly.entity_id
_entity_poly.type
_entity_poly.pdbx_seq_one_letter_code
_entity_poly.pdbx_strand_id
1 'polypeptide(L)'
;MLATSPTNNITWEKLPDDFVLPDDPVDNIDQPALAAALTASLQLAGRLPETALTPTNYGICATLNGKFVVKAPDWAYIPHIAVPREEVVRSYTPRLQGELPAIVLEFLSDTDGGEYSVKETYPPGKFFFYERILQVPNYGIFDLETGTLELYRLGETGRYRLESANENGRFWIQSMQLFLGVWQGTRENRQGYWLRWGDEGGK
;
A
#
# COMPACT_ATOMS: atom_id res chain seq x y z
N MET A 1 -24.36 25.57 12.99
CA MET A 1 -24.38 25.30 11.54
C MET A 1 -23.57 24.03 11.30
N LEU A 2 -24.20 22.97 10.80
CA LEU A 2 -23.49 21.74 10.41
C LEU A 2 -22.76 22.05 9.10
N ALA A 3 -21.44 22.15 9.15
CA ALA A 3 -20.64 22.25 7.94
C ALA A 3 -20.77 20.92 7.18
N THR A 4 -21.50 20.92 6.07
CA THR A 4 -21.46 19.83 5.10
C THR A 4 -20.07 19.82 4.49
N SER A 5 -19.26 18.81 4.81
CA SER A 5 -17.99 18.58 4.13
C SER A 5 -18.24 18.49 2.61
N PRO A 6 -17.39 19.09 1.78
CA PRO A 6 -17.55 19.00 0.33
C PRO A 6 -17.54 17.53 -0.11
N THR A 7 -18.50 17.15 -0.94
CA THR A 7 -18.54 15.83 -1.58
C THR A 7 -17.48 15.78 -2.67
N ASN A 8 -16.39 15.06 -2.42
CA ASN A 8 -15.38 14.78 -3.45
C ASN A 8 -15.96 13.84 -4.51
N ASN A 9 -15.84 14.21 -5.79
CA ASN A 9 -16.20 13.35 -6.91
C ASN A 9 -15.00 12.48 -7.28
N ILE A 10 -15.17 11.16 -7.24
CA ILE A 10 -14.10 10.18 -7.54
C ILE A 10 -14.54 9.32 -8.72
N THR A 11 -13.74 9.32 -9.79
CA THR A 11 -13.91 8.44 -10.96
C THR A 11 -12.68 7.58 -11.18
N TRP A 12 -12.84 6.49 -11.94
CA TRP A 12 -11.83 5.46 -12.17
C TRP A 12 -11.57 5.36 -13.66
N GLU A 13 -10.54 6.07 -14.13
CA GLU A 13 -10.20 6.20 -15.54
C GLU A 13 -8.76 5.76 -15.76
N LYS A 14 -8.46 5.21 -16.94
CA LYS A 14 -7.06 4.99 -17.35
C LYS A 14 -6.38 6.35 -17.49
N LEU A 15 -5.11 6.43 -17.10
CA LEU A 15 -4.30 7.61 -17.41
C LEU A 15 -4.18 7.78 -18.93
N PRO A 16 -4.24 9.01 -19.45
CA PRO A 16 -3.86 9.29 -20.83
C PRO A 16 -2.44 8.79 -21.12
N ASP A 17 -2.19 8.33 -22.35
CA ASP A 17 -0.88 7.81 -22.76
C ASP A 17 0.24 8.85 -22.61
N ASP A 18 -0.09 10.14 -22.74
CA ASP A 18 0.81 11.28 -22.61
C ASP A 18 0.94 11.84 -21.18
N PHE A 19 0.22 11.28 -20.20
CA PHE A 19 0.37 11.68 -18.80
C PHE A 19 1.80 11.40 -18.33
N VAL A 20 2.45 12.34 -17.64
CA VAL A 20 3.79 12.11 -17.07
C VAL A 20 3.63 11.66 -15.62
N LEU A 21 4.12 10.46 -15.29
CA LEU A 21 4.13 9.99 -13.91
C LEU A 21 5.12 10.84 -13.10
N PRO A 22 4.77 11.21 -11.86
CA PRO A 22 5.75 11.82 -10.96
C PRO A 22 6.91 10.84 -10.74
N ASP A 23 8.13 11.38 -10.77
CA ASP A 23 9.36 10.66 -10.44
C ASP A 23 9.75 11.11 -9.03
N ASP A 24 9.40 10.30 -8.03
CA ASP A 24 9.81 10.53 -6.65
C ASP A 24 11.28 10.08 -6.51
N PRO A 25 12.11 10.77 -5.70
CA PRO A 25 13.52 10.45 -5.57
C PRO A 25 13.73 8.98 -5.21
N VAL A 26 14.78 8.38 -5.80
CA VAL A 26 15.09 6.96 -5.60
C VAL A 26 15.29 6.67 -4.11
N ASP A 27 14.53 5.70 -3.64
CA ASP A 27 14.47 5.24 -2.25
C ASP A 27 15.84 4.83 -1.69
N ASN A 28 15.90 4.66 -0.36
CA ASN A 28 16.99 3.94 0.28
C ASN A 28 17.20 2.58 -0.43
N ILE A 29 18.47 2.22 -0.69
CA ILE A 29 18.90 0.99 -1.38
C ILE A 29 18.25 -0.30 -0.83
N ASP A 30 17.78 -0.26 0.41
CA ASP A 30 17.16 -1.39 1.13
C ASP A 30 15.67 -1.61 0.82
N GLN A 31 14.93 -0.59 0.39
CA GLN A 31 13.48 -0.68 0.21
C GLN A 31 13.06 -1.67 -0.90
N PRO A 32 13.72 -1.70 -2.08
CA PRO A 32 13.42 -2.71 -3.10
C PRO A 32 13.57 -4.15 -2.60
N ALA A 33 14.57 -4.41 -1.76
CA ALA A 33 14.81 -5.74 -1.19
C ALA A 33 13.70 -6.14 -0.19
N LEU A 34 13.17 -5.19 0.58
CA LEU A 34 12.03 -5.43 1.48
C LEU A 34 10.75 -5.76 0.70
N ALA A 35 10.45 -4.98 -0.35
CA ALA A 35 9.29 -5.22 -1.19
C ALA A 35 9.38 -6.59 -1.89
N ALA A 36 10.56 -6.91 -2.44
CA ALA A 36 10.83 -8.21 -3.06
C ALA A 36 10.69 -9.37 -2.06
N ALA A 37 11.10 -9.18 -0.81
CA ALA A 37 10.95 -10.17 0.25
C ALA A 37 9.48 -10.52 0.55
N LEU A 38 8.61 -9.51 0.60
CA LEU A 38 7.17 -9.68 0.79
C LEU A 38 6.53 -10.43 -0.37
N THR A 39 6.83 -10.05 -1.61
CA THR A 39 6.30 -10.72 -2.79
C THR A 39 6.79 -12.17 -2.91
N ALA A 40 8.10 -12.39 -2.73
CA ALA A 40 8.69 -13.71 -2.84
C ALA A 40 8.12 -14.69 -1.82
N SER A 41 7.85 -14.24 -0.58
CA SER A 41 7.27 -15.11 0.44
C SER A 41 5.83 -15.53 0.12
N LEU A 42 5.00 -14.65 -0.44
CA LEU A 42 3.67 -15.02 -0.93
C LEU A 42 3.75 -16.03 -2.08
N GLN A 43 4.64 -15.81 -3.04
CA GLN A 43 4.84 -16.71 -4.18
C GLN A 43 5.28 -18.10 -3.71
N LEU A 44 6.30 -18.18 -2.84
CA LEU A 44 6.83 -19.45 -2.32
C LEU A 44 5.78 -20.22 -1.50
N ALA A 45 4.89 -19.52 -0.82
CA ALA A 45 3.80 -20.12 -0.06
C ALA A 45 2.57 -20.51 -0.92
N GLY A 46 2.59 -20.25 -2.24
CA GLY A 46 1.42 -20.46 -3.10
C GLY A 46 0.25 -19.52 -2.76
N ARG A 47 0.53 -18.37 -2.14
CA ARG A 47 -0.45 -17.35 -1.71
C ARG A 47 -0.49 -16.13 -2.64
N LEU A 48 0.11 -16.25 -3.83
CA LEU A 48 0.07 -15.24 -4.89
C LEU A 48 -0.57 -15.85 -6.15
N PRO A 49 -1.91 -15.82 -6.27
CA PRO A 49 -2.59 -16.34 -7.46
C PRO A 49 -2.27 -15.49 -8.70
N GLU A 50 -2.45 -16.04 -9.90
CA GLU A 50 -2.17 -15.33 -11.16
C GLU A 50 -2.98 -14.04 -11.32
N THR A 51 -4.14 -13.95 -10.67
CA THR A 51 -5.00 -12.77 -10.66
C THR A 51 -4.57 -11.69 -9.66
N ALA A 52 -3.63 -11.98 -8.75
CA ALA A 52 -3.18 -11.01 -7.75
C ALA A 52 -1.97 -10.20 -8.24
N LEU A 53 -1.87 -8.94 -7.82
CA LEU A 53 -0.69 -8.10 -8.06
C LEU A 53 -0.04 -7.69 -6.74
N THR A 54 1.29 -7.64 -6.75
CA THR A 54 2.10 -7.01 -5.70
C THR A 54 2.91 -5.85 -6.28
N PRO A 55 2.28 -4.71 -6.61
CA PRO A 55 3.01 -3.55 -7.11
C PRO A 55 4.06 -3.07 -6.11
N THR A 56 5.21 -2.64 -6.63
CA THR A 56 6.33 -2.04 -5.89
C THR A 56 6.74 -0.78 -6.61
N ASN A 57 6.65 0.36 -5.93
CA ASN A 57 6.85 1.70 -6.51
C ASN A 57 6.12 1.84 -7.88
N TYR A 58 4.84 1.44 -7.90
CA TYR A 58 4.03 1.40 -9.11
C TYR A 58 2.74 2.18 -8.93
N GLY A 59 2.44 3.07 -9.88
CA GLY A 59 1.37 4.05 -9.75
C GLY A 59 -0.03 3.44 -9.64
N ILE A 60 -0.71 3.71 -8.53
CA ILE A 60 -2.15 3.47 -8.34
C ILE A 60 -2.87 4.80 -8.53
N CYS A 61 -3.89 4.81 -9.39
CA CYS A 61 -4.50 6.04 -9.86
C CYS A 61 -6.01 6.11 -9.66
N ALA A 62 -6.49 7.33 -9.45
CA ALA A 62 -7.90 7.71 -9.43
C ALA A 62 -8.05 9.14 -9.95
N THR A 63 -9.24 9.49 -10.42
CA THR A 63 -9.59 10.88 -10.77
C THR A 63 -10.33 11.50 -9.60
N LEU A 64 -9.81 12.58 -9.04
CA LEU A 64 -10.40 13.35 -7.94
C LEU A 64 -10.81 14.72 -8.45
N ASN A 65 -12.10 15.04 -8.37
CA ASN A 65 -12.66 16.34 -8.79
C ASN A 65 -12.18 16.75 -10.20
N GLY A 66 -12.15 15.78 -11.13
CA GLY A 66 -11.73 15.98 -12.53
C GLY A 66 -10.22 16.06 -12.76
N LYS A 67 -9.39 15.77 -11.74
CA LYS A 67 -7.92 15.73 -11.86
C LYS A 67 -7.39 14.34 -11.53
N PHE A 68 -6.47 13.84 -12.34
CA PHE A 68 -5.78 12.59 -12.03
C PHE A 68 -4.90 12.75 -10.78
N VAL A 69 -4.97 11.76 -9.90
CA VAL A 69 -4.11 11.60 -8.75
C VAL A 69 -3.47 10.22 -8.85
N VAL A 70 -2.15 10.19 -8.73
CA VAL A 70 -1.35 8.96 -8.75
C VAL A 70 -0.52 8.91 -7.48
N LYS A 71 -0.51 7.76 -6.81
CA LYS A 71 0.41 7.44 -5.71
C LYS A 71 1.06 6.08 -5.98
N ALA A 72 2.36 6.01 -5.79
CA ALA A 72 3.13 4.78 -5.92
C ALA A 72 3.53 4.33 -4.51
N PRO A 73 2.87 3.32 -3.94
CA PRO A 73 3.30 2.76 -2.67
C PRO A 73 4.57 1.93 -2.84
N ASP A 74 5.37 1.83 -1.79
CA ASP A 74 6.54 0.95 -1.77
C ASP A 74 6.15 -0.51 -1.95
N TRP A 75 5.00 -0.90 -1.40
CA TRP A 75 4.41 -2.19 -1.67
C TRP A 75 2.88 -2.18 -1.48
N ALA A 76 2.14 -2.90 -2.31
CA ALA A 76 0.73 -3.19 -2.05
C ALA A 76 0.36 -4.61 -2.43
N TYR A 77 -0.79 -5.10 -1.95
CA TYR A 77 -1.40 -6.35 -2.42
C TYR A 77 -2.78 -6.09 -3.00
N ILE A 78 -2.96 -6.40 -4.27
CA ILE A 78 -4.24 -6.36 -4.98
C ILE A 78 -4.67 -7.83 -5.18
N PRO A 79 -5.75 -8.28 -4.53
CA PRO A 79 -6.12 -9.70 -4.56
C PRO A 79 -6.55 -10.21 -5.95
N HIS A 80 -7.20 -9.34 -6.73
CA HIS A 80 -7.77 -9.71 -8.01
C HIS A 80 -7.78 -8.56 -9.02
N ILE A 81 -7.20 -8.79 -10.19
CA ILE A 81 -7.39 -7.97 -11.39
C ILE A 81 -8.46 -8.56 -12.29
N ALA A 82 -9.26 -7.69 -12.90
CA ALA A 82 -10.35 -8.04 -13.79
C ALA A 82 -9.97 -7.95 -15.28
N VAL A 83 -8.72 -7.59 -15.57
CA VAL A 83 -8.16 -7.45 -16.92
C VAL A 83 -6.90 -8.32 -17.06
N PRO A 84 -6.49 -8.69 -18.29
CA PRO A 84 -5.20 -9.33 -18.52
C PRO A 84 -4.05 -8.48 -17.96
N ARG A 85 -2.98 -9.14 -17.50
CA ARG A 85 -1.82 -8.44 -16.91
C ARG A 85 -1.17 -7.48 -17.92
N GLU A 86 -1.23 -7.82 -19.19
CA GLU A 86 -0.70 -7.02 -20.31
C GLU A 86 -1.44 -5.68 -20.48
N GLU A 87 -2.62 -5.52 -19.87
CA GLU A 87 -3.34 -4.24 -19.84
C GLU A 87 -2.95 -3.36 -18.65
N VAL A 88 -2.18 -3.88 -17.69
CA VAL A 88 -1.66 -3.16 -16.51
C VAL A 88 -0.19 -2.85 -16.76
N VAL A 89 0.07 -1.88 -17.65
CA VAL A 89 1.42 -1.61 -18.18
C VAL A 89 2.17 -0.56 -17.36
N ARG A 90 1.54 0.59 -17.10
CA ARG A 90 2.19 1.79 -16.53
C ARG A 90 1.59 2.27 -15.21
N SER A 91 0.34 1.91 -14.95
CA SER A 91 -0.39 2.23 -13.73
C SER A 91 -1.51 1.21 -13.52
N TYR A 92 -2.09 1.23 -12.33
CA TYR A 92 -3.27 0.46 -11.98
C TYR A 92 -4.41 1.41 -11.57
N THR A 93 -5.58 1.24 -12.18
CA THR A 93 -6.82 1.94 -11.82
C THR A 93 -7.77 0.96 -11.14
N PRO A 94 -7.94 1.01 -9.81
CA PRO A 94 -8.92 0.18 -9.11
C PRO A 94 -10.34 0.40 -9.64
N ARG A 95 -11.23 -0.57 -9.42
CA ARG A 95 -12.61 -0.68 -9.94
C ARG A 95 -12.74 -0.79 -11.47
N LEU A 96 -11.82 -0.19 -12.23
CA LEU A 96 -11.76 -0.33 -13.68
C LEU A 96 -10.96 -1.57 -14.08
N GLN A 97 -9.80 -1.79 -13.47
CA GLN A 97 -8.88 -2.89 -13.80
C GLN A 97 -8.90 -4.02 -12.76
N GLY A 98 -9.66 -3.88 -11.67
CA GLY A 98 -9.78 -4.90 -10.63
C GLY A 98 -10.19 -4.35 -9.27
N GLU A 99 -9.87 -5.10 -8.22
CA GLU A 99 -10.19 -4.76 -6.84
C GLU A 99 -9.32 -3.62 -6.28
N LEU A 100 -9.77 -3.03 -5.17
CA LEU A 100 -8.93 -2.15 -4.38
C LEU A 100 -7.79 -2.95 -3.73
N PRO A 101 -6.64 -2.32 -3.45
CA PRO A 101 -5.62 -2.93 -2.62
C PRO A 101 -6.22 -3.39 -1.28
N ALA A 102 -5.87 -4.61 -0.88
CA ALA A 102 -6.19 -5.14 0.44
C ALA A 102 -5.30 -4.53 1.52
N ILE A 103 -4.06 -4.21 1.16
CA ILE A 103 -3.08 -3.53 2.00
C ILE A 103 -2.17 -2.68 1.12
N VAL A 104 -1.78 -1.52 1.65
CA VAL A 104 -0.70 -0.66 1.14
C VAL A 104 0.33 -0.50 2.26
N LEU A 105 1.61 -0.55 1.89
CA LEU A 105 2.75 -0.36 2.78
C LEU A 105 3.64 0.75 2.23
N GLU A 106 4.11 1.60 3.13
CA GLU A 106 5.10 2.63 2.87
C GLU A 106 6.26 2.44 3.87
N PHE A 107 7.46 2.70 3.41
CA PHE A 107 8.73 2.44 4.07
C PHE A 107 9.40 3.79 4.35
N LEU A 108 9.59 4.13 5.62
CA LEU A 108 10.19 5.42 5.97
C LEU A 108 11.68 5.43 5.62
N SER A 109 12.08 6.35 4.74
CA SER A 109 13.48 6.72 4.52
C SER A 109 13.77 8.06 5.20
N ASP A 110 13.84 8.06 6.53
CA ASP A 110 14.44 9.08 7.43
C ASP A 110 14.05 10.58 7.29
N THR A 111 13.35 11.02 6.23
CA THR A 111 13.42 12.44 5.83
C THR A 111 12.13 13.14 5.43
N ASP A 112 11.02 12.49 5.05
CA ASP A 112 9.90 13.29 4.47
C ASP A 112 8.52 13.18 5.14
N GLY A 113 8.22 12.17 5.96
CA GLY A 113 6.93 12.10 6.70
C GLY A 113 5.66 12.18 5.83
N GLY A 114 5.79 12.20 4.50
CA GLY A 114 4.70 12.33 3.53
C GLY A 114 3.69 11.20 3.61
N GLU A 115 4.14 10.06 4.15
CA GLU A 115 3.34 8.88 4.47
C GLU A 115 2.21 9.18 5.46
N TYR A 116 2.38 10.20 6.31
CA TYR A 116 1.39 10.65 7.28
C TYR A 116 0.54 11.83 6.77
N SER A 117 0.75 12.28 5.52
CA SER A 117 0.12 13.49 5.01
C SER A 117 -1.39 13.32 4.81
N VAL A 118 -2.17 13.99 5.66
CA VAL A 118 -3.64 14.09 5.59
C VAL A 118 -4.14 15.23 4.70
N LYS A 119 -3.23 15.86 3.93
CA LYS A 119 -3.55 17.00 3.07
C LYS A 119 -4.63 16.63 2.05
N GLU A 120 -5.76 17.33 2.09
CA GLU A 120 -6.87 17.11 1.14
C GLU A 120 -6.70 17.92 -0.17
N THR A 121 -5.96 19.02 -0.12
CA THR A 121 -5.77 19.91 -1.27
C THR A 121 -4.81 19.29 -2.28
N TYR A 122 -5.02 19.59 -3.56
CA TYR A 122 -4.22 19.00 -4.64
C TYR A 122 -2.73 19.44 -4.59
N PRO A 123 -1.77 18.53 -4.87
CA PRO A 123 -1.94 17.07 -4.86
C PRO A 123 -2.19 16.59 -3.42
N PRO A 124 -3.14 15.67 -3.20
CA PRO A 124 -3.45 15.17 -1.86
C PRO A 124 -2.28 14.37 -1.29
N GLY A 125 -2.22 14.33 0.04
CA GLY A 125 -1.27 13.51 0.78
C GLY A 125 -1.55 12.01 0.65
N LYS A 126 -0.53 11.17 0.88
CA LYS A 126 -0.64 9.71 0.76
C LYS A 126 -1.67 9.14 1.74
N PHE A 127 -1.59 9.51 3.02
CA PHE A 127 -2.55 9.08 4.05
C PHE A 127 -4.00 9.41 3.66
N PHE A 128 -4.26 10.65 3.22
CA PHE A 128 -5.59 11.03 2.75
C PHE A 128 -6.03 10.23 1.52
N PHE A 129 -5.13 10.00 0.56
CA PHE A 129 -5.43 9.25 -0.66
C PHE A 129 -5.84 7.80 -0.33
N TYR A 130 -5.07 7.10 0.50
CA TYR A 130 -5.41 5.73 0.88
C TYR A 130 -6.64 5.64 1.78
N GLU A 131 -6.83 6.59 2.71
CA GLU A 131 -7.97 6.61 3.64
C GLU A 131 -9.30 7.00 2.96
N ARG A 132 -9.29 8.13 2.23
CA ARG A 132 -10.52 8.81 1.82
C ARG A 132 -10.88 8.59 0.36
N ILE A 133 -9.88 8.35 -0.49
CA ILE A 133 -10.08 8.15 -1.93
C ILE A 133 -10.14 6.67 -2.26
N LEU A 134 -9.07 5.92 -1.98
CA LEU A 134 -9.06 4.49 -2.24
C LEU A 134 -9.82 3.69 -1.18
N GLN A 135 -9.85 4.16 0.08
CA GLN A 135 -10.44 3.42 1.20
C GLN A 135 -9.80 2.04 1.37
N VAL A 136 -8.47 1.98 1.32
CA VAL A 136 -7.70 0.73 1.49
C VAL A 136 -7.92 0.20 2.92
N PRO A 137 -8.30 -1.07 3.13
CA PRO A 137 -8.64 -1.57 4.47
C PRO A 137 -7.48 -1.54 5.47
N ASN A 138 -6.24 -1.69 5.00
CA ASN A 138 -5.04 -1.75 5.82
C ASN A 138 -3.96 -0.85 5.20
N TYR A 139 -3.46 0.12 5.96
CA TYR A 139 -2.36 0.98 5.56
C TYR A 139 -1.22 0.87 6.57
N GLY A 140 -0.09 0.34 6.15
CA GLY A 140 1.07 0.13 7.02
C GLY A 140 2.19 1.11 6.74
N ILE A 141 2.83 1.60 7.79
CA ILE A 141 4.04 2.41 7.70
C ILE A 141 5.13 1.65 8.47
N PHE A 142 6.24 1.39 7.79
CA PHE A 142 7.34 0.63 8.36
C PHE A 142 8.61 1.46 8.39
N ASP A 143 9.19 1.59 9.59
CA ASP A 143 10.47 2.22 9.81
C ASP A 143 11.59 1.17 9.74
N LEU A 144 12.46 1.29 8.74
CA LEU A 144 13.57 0.37 8.52
C LEU A 144 14.66 0.47 9.59
N GLU A 145 14.83 1.64 10.21
CA GLU A 145 15.87 1.89 11.20
C GLU A 145 15.45 1.35 12.56
N THR A 146 14.22 1.66 13.00
CA THR A 146 13.73 1.25 14.31
C THR A 146 13.08 -0.13 14.31
N GLY A 147 12.64 -0.61 13.14
CA GLY A 147 11.84 -1.84 13.03
C GLY A 147 10.38 -1.66 13.47
N THR A 148 9.93 -0.41 13.62
CA THR A 148 8.56 -0.10 14.02
C THR A 148 7.62 -0.31 12.83
N LEU A 149 6.59 -1.13 13.02
CA LEU A 149 5.49 -1.29 12.07
C LEU A 149 4.21 -0.72 12.68
N GLU A 150 3.71 0.37 12.08
CA GLU A 150 2.40 0.92 12.37
C GLU A 150 1.39 0.36 11.36
N LEU A 151 0.23 -0.08 11.84
CA LEU A 151 -0.86 -0.49 10.95
C LEU A 151 -2.11 0.34 11.25
N TYR A 152 -2.61 1.02 10.24
CA TYR A 152 -3.85 1.78 10.27
C TYR A 152 -4.95 0.97 9.60
N ARG A 153 -6.03 0.69 10.35
CA ARG A 153 -7.18 -0.07 9.86
C ARG A 153 -8.33 0.87 9.54
N LEU A 154 -8.93 0.71 8.36
CA LEU A 154 -10.10 1.50 7.98
C LEU A 154 -11.32 1.04 8.77
N GLY A 155 -11.83 1.91 9.64
CA GLY A 155 -13.05 1.64 10.40
C GLY A 155 -14.32 1.89 9.60
N GLU A 156 -15.46 1.48 10.16
CA GLU A 156 -16.80 1.68 9.58
C GLU A 156 -17.13 3.16 9.28
N THR A 157 -16.50 4.09 10.00
CA THR A 157 -16.66 5.54 9.77
C THR A 157 -15.88 6.06 8.56
N GLY A 158 -15.16 5.19 7.83
CA GLY A 158 -14.30 5.56 6.70
C GLY A 158 -13.09 6.40 7.13
N ARG A 159 -12.55 6.09 8.32
CA ARG A 159 -11.37 6.74 8.90
C ARG A 159 -10.44 5.68 9.45
N TYR A 160 -9.14 5.92 9.29
CA TYR A 160 -8.10 5.08 9.83
C TYR A 160 -8.03 5.21 11.35
N ARG A 161 -7.76 4.09 11.98
CA ARG A 161 -7.39 3.99 13.39
C ARG A 161 -6.11 3.18 13.49
N LEU A 162 -5.18 3.62 14.32
CA LEU A 162 -4.00 2.84 14.62
C LEU A 162 -4.43 1.55 15.34
N GLU A 163 -4.03 0.42 14.77
CA GLU A 163 -4.29 -0.92 15.29
C GLU A 163 -3.20 -1.29 16.30
N SER A 164 -3.58 -1.96 17.38
CA SER A 164 -2.61 -2.60 18.26
C SER A 164 -2.20 -3.96 17.71
N ALA A 165 -0.89 -4.22 17.64
CA ALA A 165 -0.39 -5.55 17.32
C ALA A 165 -0.84 -6.57 18.38
N ASN A 166 -0.89 -7.85 17.99
CA ASN A 166 -1.11 -8.93 18.96
C ASN A 166 0.09 -9.10 19.90
N GLU A 167 -0.01 -10.05 20.84
CA GLU A 167 1.03 -10.36 21.84
C GLU A 167 2.40 -10.68 21.24
N ASN A 168 2.47 -11.06 19.97
CA ASN A 168 3.70 -11.39 19.25
C ASN A 168 4.16 -10.26 18.31
N GLY A 169 3.59 -9.05 18.41
CA GLY A 169 3.94 -7.93 17.53
C GLY A 169 3.48 -8.12 16.08
N ARG A 170 2.40 -8.89 15.85
CA ARG A 170 1.87 -9.20 14.51
C ARG A 170 0.47 -8.66 14.31
N PHE A 171 0.14 -8.32 13.07
CA PHE A 171 -1.17 -7.82 12.65
C PHE A 171 -1.86 -8.79 11.72
N TRP A 172 -3.13 -9.14 12.01
CA TRP A 172 -3.90 -10.01 11.12
C TRP A 172 -4.52 -9.24 9.96
N ILE A 173 -4.20 -9.67 8.74
CA ILE A 173 -4.74 -9.13 7.48
C ILE A 173 -5.80 -10.09 6.96
N GLN A 174 -7.06 -9.80 7.33
CA GLN A 174 -8.20 -10.70 7.09
C GLN A 174 -8.36 -11.12 5.63
N SER A 175 -8.17 -10.22 4.66
CA SER A 175 -8.32 -10.55 3.23
C SER A 175 -7.25 -11.50 2.71
N MET A 176 -6.08 -11.52 3.35
CA MET A 176 -4.97 -12.39 2.98
C MET A 176 -4.94 -13.69 3.81
N GLN A 177 -5.65 -13.72 4.95
CA GLN A 177 -5.58 -14.79 5.95
C GLN A 177 -4.13 -15.04 6.41
N LEU A 178 -3.40 -13.94 6.65
CA LEU A 178 -2.01 -13.94 7.08
C LEU A 178 -1.78 -12.87 8.15
N PHE A 179 -0.82 -13.14 9.02
CA PHE A 179 -0.20 -12.16 9.88
C PHE A 179 0.90 -11.42 9.13
N LEU A 180 0.93 -10.10 9.24
CA LEU A 180 2.09 -9.27 8.94
C LEU A 180 2.85 -8.99 10.24
N GLY A 181 4.16 -9.17 10.23
CA GLY A 181 5.01 -8.84 11.38
C GLY A 181 6.42 -8.47 10.98
N VAL A 182 7.22 -8.13 11.98
CA VAL A 182 8.61 -7.74 11.82
C VAL A 182 9.52 -8.89 12.27
N TRP A 183 10.56 -9.16 11.49
CA TRP A 183 11.63 -10.08 11.81
C TRP A 183 12.97 -9.35 11.74
N GLN A 184 13.79 -9.49 12.78
CA GLN A 184 15.17 -8.97 12.78
C GLN A 184 16.14 -10.08 12.39
N GLY A 185 16.97 -9.84 11.39
CA GLY A 185 17.96 -10.80 10.96
C GLY A 185 18.68 -10.40 9.69
N THR A 186 19.35 -11.38 9.08
CA THR A 186 20.15 -11.17 7.88
C THR A 186 19.52 -11.87 6.68
N ARG A 187 19.32 -11.11 5.61
CA ARG A 187 18.91 -11.62 4.30
C ARG A 187 19.66 -10.85 3.23
N GLU A 188 20.12 -11.56 2.18
CA GLU A 188 20.84 -10.94 1.06
C GLU A 188 22.05 -10.09 1.51
N ASN A 189 22.78 -10.56 2.54
CA ASN A 189 23.90 -9.88 3.20
C ASN A 189 23.55 -8.53 3.88
N ARG A 190 22.27 -8.17 3.95
CA ARG A 190 21.76 -7.04 4.72
C ARG A 190 21.28 -7.53 6.08
N GLN A 191 21.86 -7.00 7.15
CA GLN A 191 21.35 -7.17 8.51
C GLN A 191 20.38 -6.03 8.83
N GLY A 192 19.23 -6.34 9.42
CA GLY A 192 18.27 -5.32 9.82
C GLY A 192 16.89 -5.89 10.12
N TYR A 193 15.89 -5.02 10.10
CA TYR A 193 14.50 -5.39 10.21
C TYR A 193 13.89 -5.68 8.83
N TRP A 194 13.01 -6.68 8.81
CA TRP A 194 12.32 -7.16 7.64
C TRP A 194 10.84 -7.36 7.95
N LEU A 195 9.99 -7.08 6.99
CA LEU A 195 8.59 -7.49 7.06
C LEU A 195 8.46 -8.95 6.63
N ARG A 196 7.55 -9.68 7.29
CA ARG A 196 7.30 -11.10 7.03
C ARG A 196 5.81 -11.42 7.14
N TRP A 197 5.35 -12.27 6.23
CA TRP A 197 4.07 -12.97 6.34
C TRP A 197 4.20 -14.23 7.21
N GLY A 198 3.20 -14.49 8.04
CA GLY A 198 3.05 -15.75 8.75
C GLY A 198 1.61 -16.24 8.70
N ASP A 199 1.40 -17.54 8.58
CA ASP A 199 0.06 -18.12 8.73
C ASP A 199 -0.39 -18.23 10.20
N GLU A 200 -1.58 -18.78 10.45
CA GLU A 200 -2.09 -19.04 11.81
C GLU A 200 -1.18 -19.97 12.63
N GLY A 201 -0.44 -20.85 11.97
CA GLY A 201 0.55 -21.74 12.58
C GLY A 201 1.91 -21.07 12.83
N GLY A 202 2.07 -19.80 12.44
CA GLY A 202 3.33 -19.06 12.54
C GLY A 202 4.40 -19.48 11.55
N LYS A 203 4.04 -20.17 10.47
CA LYS A 203 4.96 -20.55 9.39
C LYS A 203 5.10 -19.41 8.38
#